data_AF-A0A2A4TB02-F1
#
_entry.id   AF-A0A2A4TB02-F1
#
_cell.length_a   1.000
_cell.length_b   1.000
_cell.length_c   1.000
_cell.angle_alpha   90.00
_cell.angle_beta   90.00
_cell.angle_gamma   90.00
#
_symmetry.space_group_name_H-M   'P 1'
#
loop_
_entity.id
_entity.type
_entity.pdbx_description
1 polymer ?
#
loop_
_entity_poly.entity_id
_entity_poly.type
_entity_poly.pdbx_seq_one_letter_code
_entity_poly.pdbx_strand_id
1 'polypeptide(L)' 'MSVMYLMIFVSFLIALGFLGAFLWAVKSGQFEDTYTPAIRILFDDDEEIR' A
#
# COMPACT_ATOMS: atom_id res chain seq x y z
N MET A 1 -4.89 -9.79 34.78
CA MET A 1 -4.10 -8.55 34.60
C MET A 1 -2.95 -8.70 33.60
N SER A 2 -2.20 -9.81 33.58
CA SER A 2 -1.13 -10.05 32.58
C SER A 2 -1.61 -10.01 31.11
N VAL A 3 -2.77 -10.59 30.81
CA VAL A 3 -3.31 -10.66 29.44
C VAL A 3 -3.62 -9.27 28.85
N MET A 4 -4.01 -8.29 29.67
CA MET A 4 -4.27 -6.93 29.17
C MET A 4 -3.00 -6.30 28.60
N TYR A 5 -1.85 -6.49 29.24
CA TYR A 5 -0.58 -5.97 28.73
C TYR A 5 -0.19 -6.61 27.40
N LEU A 6 -0.43 -7.92 27.25
CA LEU A 6 -0.21 -8.61 25.98
C LEU A 6 -1.11 -8.06 24.87
N MET A 7 -2.40 -7.84 25.16
CA MET A 7 -3.34 -7.29 24.20
C MET A 7 -2.97 -5.88 23.76
N ILE A 8 -2.53 -5.03 24.69
CA ILE A 8 -2.07 -3.66 24.39
C ILE A 8 -0.83 -3.69 23.49
N PHE A 9 0.13 -4.58 23.78
CA PHE A 9 1.33 -4.69 22.96
C PHE A 9 1.01 -5.16 21.53
N VAL A 10 0.16 -6.19 21.41
CA VAL A 10 -0.26 -6.72 20.10
C VAL A 10 -1.05 -5.68 19.31
N SER A 11 -1.99 -4.97 19.93
CA SER A 11 -2.77 -3.94 19.22
C SER A 11 -1.87 -2.79 18.77
N PHE A 12 -0.88 -2.41 19.58
CA PHE A 12 0.09 -1.38 19.22
C PHE A 12 0.97 -1.80 18.05
N LEU A 13 1.46 -3.04 18.04
CA LEU A 13 2.22 -3.59 16.90
C LEU A 13 1.39 -3.61 15.61
N ILE A 14 0.13 -4.02 15.69
CA ILE A 14 -0.77 -4.02 14.54
C ILE A 14 -0.97 -2.59 14.03
N ALA A 15 -1.23 -1.63 14.92
CA ALA A 15 -1.41 -0.23 14.54
C ALA A 15 -0.17 0.35 13.82
N LEU A 16 1.02 0.09 14.35
CA LEU A 16 2.27 0.49 13.71
C LEU A 16 2.49 -0.22 12.37
N GLY A 17 2.14 -1.50 12.28
CA GLY A 17 2.20 -2.26 11.03
C GLY A 17 1.31 -1.65 9.95
N PHE A 18 0.07 -1.33 10.28
CA PHE A 18 -0.84 -0.64 9.36
C PHE A 18 -0.33 0.74 8.96
N LEU A 19 0.17 1.53 9.91
CA LEU A 19 0.73 2.85 9.62
C LEU A 19 1.95 2.75 8.70
N GLY A 20 2.86 1.81 8.97
CA GLY A 20 4.04 1.57 8.13
C GLY A 20 3.67 1.13 6.72
N ALA A 21 2.73 0.19 6.59
CA ALA A 21 2.22 -0.24 5.29
C ALA A 21 1.54 0.91 4.53
N PHE A 22 0.77 1.75 5.22
CA PHE A 22 0.13 2.92 4.64
C PHE A 22 1.16 3.93 4.11
N LEU A 23 2.18 4.27 4.90
CA LEU A 23 3.24 5.18 4.46
C LEU A 23 4.04 4.61 3.28
N TRP A 24 4.29 3.30 3.27
CA TRP A 24 4.93 2.63 2.15
C TRP A 24 4.07 2.69 0.87
N ALA A 25 2.77 2.41 0.98
CA ALA A 25 1.81 2.48 -0.14
C ALA A 25 1.75 3.89 -0.75
N VAL A 26 1.65 4.93 0.10
CA VAL A 26 1.67 6.33 -0.34
C VAL A 26 2.99 6.67 -1.03
N LYS A 27 4.12 6.28 -0.45
CA LYS A 27 5.44 6.55 -1.05
C LYS A 27 5.66 5.78 -2.36
N SER A 28 5.06 4.61 -2.51
CA SER A 28 5.17 3.78 -3.71
C SER A 28 4.34 4.27 -4.89
N GLY A 29 3.55 5.34 -4.73
CA GLY A 29 2.72 5.89 -5.79
C GLY A 29 1.52 4.99 -6.15
N GLN A 30 1.16 4.01 -5.31
CA GLN A 30 0.06 3.07 -5.60
C GLN A 30 -1.28 3.79 -5.87
N PHE A 31 -1.47 4.97 -5.31
CA PHE A 31 -2.67 5.79 -5.48
C PHE A 31 -2.61 6.75 -6.67
N GLU A 32 -1.46 6.85 -7.35
CA GLU A 32 -1.27 7.71 -8.53
C GLU A 32 -1.77 7.03 -9.82
N ASP A 33 -2.12 5.75 -9.75
CA ASP A 33 -2.70 5.01 -10.86
C ASP A 33 -4.17 5.39 -11.08
N THR A 34 -4.39 6.52 -11.77
CA THR A 34 -5.72 7.02 -12.14
C THR A 34 -6.26 6.37 -13.43
N TYR A 35 -5.47 5.53 -14.10
CA TYR A 35 -5.83 4.94 -15.39
C TYR A 35 -6.10 3.45 -15.26
N THR A 36 -7.28 3.00 -15.67
CA THR A 36 -7.67 1.59 -15.51
C THR A 36 -6.66 0.67 -16.20
N PRO A 37 -6.23 -0.44 -15.55
CA PRO A 37 -5.26 -1.38 -16.12
C PRO A 37 -5.63 -1.90 -17.52
N ALA A 38 -6.93 -2.07 -17.78
CA ALA A 38 -7.46 -2.54 -19.06
C ALA A 38 -7.24 -1.55 -20.22
N ILE A 39 -7.06 -0.26 -19.93
CA ILE A 39 -6.83 0.76 -20.95
C ILE A 39 -5.32 0.96 -21.14
N ARG A 40 -4.54 0.93 -20.04
CA ARG A 40 -3.07 1.03 -20.09
C ARG A 40 -2.46 -0.01 -21.04
N ILE A 41 -2.87 -1.26 -20.92
CA ILE A 41 -2.32 -2.37 -21.75
C ILE A 41 -2.55 -2.19 -23.25
N LEU A 42 -3.51 -1.36 -23.66
CA LEU A 42 -3.76 -1.07 -25.08
C LEU A 42 -2.77 -0.05 -25.66
N PHE A 43 -2.14 0.77 -24.81
CA PHE A 43 -1.28 1.88 -25.22
C PHE A 43 0.18 1.73 -24.75
N ASP A 44 0.48 0.78 -23.86
CA ASP A 44 1.85 0.49 -23.39
C ASP A 44 2.79 0.08 -24.55
N ASP A 45 2.28 -0.56 -25.61
CA ASP A 45 3.09 -1.04 -26.75
C ASP A 45 3.52 0.10 -27.71
N ASP A 46 2.85 1.27 -27.68
CA ASP A 46 3.12 2.40 -28.59
C ASP A 46 4.23 3.33 -28.07
N GLU A 47 4.50 3.34 -26.76
CA GLU A 47 5.46 4.25 -26.12
C GLU A 47 6.92 3.77 -26.28
N GLU A 48 7.16 2.48 -26.54
CA GLU A 48 8.51 1.91 -26.70
C GLU A 48 9.13 2.16 -28.09
N ILE A 49 8.34 2.65 -29.06
CA ILE A 49 8.77 2.78 -30.48
C ILE A 49 9.28 4.21 -30.83
N ARG A 50 9.39 5.13 -29.86
CA ARG A 50 9.84 6.52 -30.10
C ARG A 50 11.13 6.93 -29.41
#